data_AF-A0A8T5ADC0-F1
#
_entry.id   AF-A0A8T5ADC0-F1
#
_cell.length_a   1.000
_cell.length_b   1.000
_cell.length_c   1.000
_cell.angle_alpha   90.00
_cell.angle_beta   90.00
_cell.angle_gamma   90.00
#
_symmetry.space_group_name_H-M   'P 1'
#
loop_
_entity.id
_entity.type
_entity.pdbx_description
1 polymer ?
#
loop_
_entity_poly.entity_id
_entity_poly.type
_entity_poly.pdbx_seq_one_letter_code
_entity_poly.pdbx_strand_id
1 'polypeptide(L)'
;MGERDEAEEVERILSVVSSQIPALIKGIIASVFSEESGREMGRAVGAFYKSLVESGIPEQTALKMAENYLSTFTNISEIMRRIGSMEEGRG
;
A
#
# COMPACT_ATOMS: atom_id res chain seq x y z
N MET A 1 -14.45 -12.04 39.93
CA MET A 1 -13.75 -11.33 38.84
C MET A 1 -14.42 -9.98 38.76
N GLY A 2 -13.66 -8.92 39.07
CA GLY A 2 -14.19 -7.57 39.17
C GLY A 2 -14.07 -6.82 37.84
N GLU A 3 -14.80 -5.73 37.67
CA GLU A 3 -14.74 -4.84 36.48
C GLU A 3 -13.31 -4.39 36.10
N ARG A 4 -12.39 -4.37 37.08
CA ARG A 4 -10.97 -4.09 36.84
C ARG A 4 -10.26 -5.18 36.04
N ASP A 5 -10.57 -6.45 36.31
CA ASP A 5 -9.97 -7.58 35.60
C ASP A 5 -10.39 -7.58 34.11
N GLU A 6 -11.65 -7.24 33.83
CA GLU A 6 -12.19 -7.12 32.47
C GLU A 6 -11.57 -5.95 31.70
N ALA A 7 -11.41 -4.79 32.34
CA ALA A 7 -10.78 -3.62 31.72
C ALA A 7 -9.32 -3.89 31.35
N GLU A 8 -8.56 -4.55 32.23
CA GLU A 8 -7.17 -4.92 31.96
C GLU A 8 -7.06 -5.97 30.84
N GLU A 9 -8.01 -6.89 30.73
CA GLU A 9 -8.05 -7.87 29.63
C GLU A 9 -8.32 -7.20 28.28
N VAL A 10 -9.27 -6.26 28.22
CA VAL A 10 -9.54 -5.47 27.04
C VAL A 10 -8.33 -4.63 26.64
N GLU A 11 -7.64 -3.99 27.60
CA GLU A 11 -6.42 -3.22 27.34
C GLU A 11 -5.33 -4.10 26.71
N ARG A 12 -5.11 -5.30 27.26
CA ARG A 12 -4.13 -6.26 26.71
C ARG A 12 -4.48 -6.67 25.28
N ILE A 13 -5.75 -6.98 25.00
CA ILE A 13 -6.20 -7.35 23.65
C ILE A 13 -5.99 -6.18 22.69
N LEU A 14 -6.42 -4.98 23.06
CA LEU A 14 -6.29 -3.79 22.23
C LEU A 14 -4.83 -3.42 21.98
N SER A 15 -3.95 -3.59 22.97
CA SER A 15 -2.51 -3.38 22.83
C SER A 15 -1.88 -4.35 21.83
N VAL A 16 -2.25 -5.64 21.89
CA VAL A 16 -1.80 -6.63 20.91
C VAL A 16 -2.33 -6.27 19.52
N VAL A 17 -3.61 -5.95 19.39
CA VAL A 17 -4.24 -5.57 18.12
C VAL A 17 -3.56 -4.33 17.52
N SER A 18 -3.32 -3.30 18.32
CA SER A 18 -2.63 -2.08 17.88
C SER A 18 -1.18 -2.32 17.48
N SER A 19 -0.52 -3.36 18.00
CA SER A 19 0.85 -3.71 17.58
C SER A 19 0.90 -4.57 16.32
N GLN A 20 -0.04 -5.51 16.16
CA GLN A 20 0.00 -6.51 15.10
C GLN A 20 -0.55 -5.98 13.77
N ILE A 21 -1.64 -5.20 13.79
CA ILE A 21 -2.23 -4.65 12.57
C ILE A 21 -1.22 -3.81 11.77
N PRO A 22 -0.47 -2.87 12.39
CA PRO A 22 0.51 -2.07 11.66
C PRO A 22 1.69 -2.88 11.14
N ALA A 23 2.15 -3.87 11.91
CA ALA A 23 3.24 -4.75 11.50
C ALA A 23 2.85 -5.56 10.25
N LEU A 24 1.61 -6.04 10.18
CA LEU A 24 1.09 -6.74 9.01
C LEU A 24 0.99 -5.81 7.79
N ILE A 25 0.52 -4.59 7.97
CA ILE A 25 0.47 -3.57 6.89
C ILE A 25 1.88 -3.26 6.39
N LYS A 26 2.85 -3.04 7.28
CA LYS A 26 4.27 -2.81 6.93
C LYS A 26 4.86 -4.01 6.17
N GLY A 27 4.52 -5.24 6.55
CA GLY A 27 4.98 -6.46 5.87
C GLY A 27 4.44 -6.58 4.44
N ILE A 28 3.16 -6.28 4.21
CA ILE A 28 2.54 -6.27 2.88
C ILE A 28 3.11 -5.15 2.00
N ILE A 29 3.37 -3.98 2.57
CA ILE A 29 4.05 -2.88 1.88
C ILE A 29 5.45 -3.33 1.46
N ALA A 30 6.26 -3.84 2.39
CA ALA A 30 7.62 -4.28 2.10
C ALA A 30 7.67 -5.39 1.04
N SER A 31 6.69 -6.30 1.01
CA SER A 31 6.61 -7.33 -0.05
C SER A 31 6.26 -6.74 -1.41
N VAL A 32 5.37 -5.73 -1.47
CA VAL A 32 4.94 -5.06 -2.71
C VAL A 32 5.95 -4.02 -3.23
N PHE A 33 6.74 -3.39 -2.35
CA PHE A 33 7.82 -2.44 -2.73
C PHE A 33 9.21 -3.10 -2.77
N SER A 34 9.26 -4.43 -2.84
CA SER A 34 10.52 -5.12 -3.10
C SER A 34 11.08 -4.71 -4.46
N GLU A 35 12.40 -4.78 -4.64
CA GLU A 35 13.05 -4.49 -5.93
C GLU A 35 12.48 -5.37 -7.06
N GLU A 36 12.13 -6.62 -6.73
CA GLU A 36 11.49 -7.56 -7.63
C GLU A 36 10.09 -7.09 -8.05
N SER A 37 9.24 -6.74 -7.07
CA SER A 37 7.89 -6.23 -7.34
C SER A 37 7.94 -4.90 -8.11
N GLY A 38 8.91 -4.04 -7.83
CA GLY A 38 9.17 -2.83 -8.61
C GLY A 38 9.51 -3.12 -10.08
N ARG A 39 10.35 -4.13 -10.35
CA ARG A 39 10.66 -4.59 -11.71
C ARG A 39 9.45 -5.19 -12.42
N GLU A 40 8.63 -5.98 -11.72
CA GLU A 40 7.42 -6.56 -12.29
C GLU A 40 6.38 -5.48 -12.61
N MET A 41 6.20 -4.51 -11.72
CA MET A 41 5.34 -3.35 -11.95
C MET A 41 5.79 -2.54 -13.16
N GLY A 42 7.10 -2.25 -13.27
CA GLY A 42 7.66 -1.57 -14.45
C GLY A 42 7.42 -2.33 -15.75
N ARG A 43 7.56 -3.67 -15.74
CA ARG A 43 7.23 -4.53 -16.88
C ARG A 43 5.74 -4.45 -17.25
N ALA A 44 4.85 -4.49 -16.27
CA ALA A 44 3.40 -4.40 -16.49
C ALA A 44 2.99 -3.05 -17.10
N VAL A 45 3.48 -1.94 -16.55
CA VAL A 45 3.21 -0.58 -17.07
C VAL A 45 3.74 -0.43 -18.51
N GLY A 46 4.95 -0.92 -18.78
CA GLY A 46 5.54 -0.87 -20.12
C GLY A 46 4.81 -1.74 -21.14
N ALA A 47 4.37 -2.94 -20.74
CA ALA A 47 3.55 -3.82 -21.59
C ALA A 47 2.19 -3.19 -21.88
N PHE A 48 1.56 -2.57 -20.88
CA PHE A 48 0.30 -1.85 -21.05
C PHE A 48 0.46 -0.70 -22.05
N TYR A 49 1.47 0.17 -21.88
CA TYR A 49 1.78 1.24 -22.83
C TYR A 49 1.95 0.72 -24.26
N LYS A 50 2.77 -0.32 -24.46
CA LYS A 50 2.99 -0.91 -25.79
C LYS A 50 1.68 -1.40 -26.41
N SER A 51 0.85 -2.11 -25.64
CA SER A 51 -0.43 -2.62 -26.13
C SER A 51 -1.38 -1.51 -26.59
N LEU A 52 -1.39 -0.36 -25.88
CA LEU A 52 -2.21 0.80 -26.25
C LEU A 52 -1.73 1.37 -27.60
N VAL A 53 -0.42 1.56 -27.76
CA VAL A 53 0.16 2.06 -29.02
C VAL A 53 -0.11 1.09 -30.17
N GLU A 54 0.08 -0.21 -29.97
CA GLU A 54 -0.19 -1.25 -30.97
C GLU A 54 -1.67 -1.30 -31.37
N SER A 55 -2.59 -0.98 -30.44
CA SER A 55 -4.02 -0.86 -30.73
C SER A 55 -4.42 0.43 -31.46
N GLY A 56 -3.46 1.30 -31.78
CA GLY A 56 -3.68 2.55 -32.52
C GLY A 56 -3.98 3.77 -31.64
N ILE A 57 -3.79 3.66 -30.32
CA ILE A 57 -3.90 4.83 -29.43
C ILE A 57 -2.66 5.73 -29.64
N PRO A 58 -2.83 7.04 -29.84
CA PRO A 58 -1.70 7.97 -29.98
C PRO A 58 -0.73 7.86 -28.80
N GLU A 59 0.58 7.89 -29.07
CA GLU A 59 1.63 7.69 -28.05
C GLU A 59 1.44 8.57 -26.82
N GLN A 60 1.12 9.85 -26.99
CA GLN A 60 0.90 10.78 -25.88
C GLN A 60 -0.31 10.41 -25.02
N THR A 61 -1.36 9.87 -25.64
CA THR A 61 -2.54 9.39 -24.92
C THR A 61 -2.22 8.08 -24.19
N ALA A 62 -1.53 7.16 -24.86
CA ALA A 62 -1.09 5.89 -24.27
C ALA A 62 -0.16 6.10 -23.07
N LEU A 63 0.78 7.05 -23.18
CA LEU A 63 1.70 7.42 -22.10
C LEU A 63 0.93 7.94 -20.89
N LYS A 64 -0.01 8.87 -21.10
CA LYS A 64 -0.86 9.40 -20.03
C LYS A 64 -1.72 8.33 -19.37
N MET A 65 -2.23 7.37 -20.13
CA MET A 65 -2.99 6.23 -19.59
C MET A 65 -2.11 5.31 -18.74
N ALA A 66 -0.87 5.03 -19.18
CA ALA A 66 0.09 4.24 -18.41
C ALA A 66 0.55 4.96 -17.13
N GLU A 67 0.78 6.28 -17.19
CA GLU A 67 1.07 7.12 -16.02
C GLU A 67 -0.08 7.10 -15.00
N ASN A 68 -1.33 7.19 -15.46
CA ASN A 68 -2.52 7.11 -14.59
C ASN A 68 -2.68 5.71 -13.96
N TYR A 69 -2.35 4.66 -14.72
CA TYR A 69 -2.34 3.29 -14.18
C TYR A 69 -1.30 3.17 -13.06
N LEU A 70 -0.08 3.67 -13.27
CA LEU A 70 0.97 3.71 -12.25
C LEU A 70 0.59 4.59 -11.05
N SER A 71 -0.05 5.73 -11.27
CA SER A 71 -0.41 6.67 -10.19
C SER A 71 -1.43 6.08 -9.21
N THR A 72 -2.30 5.19 -9.69
CA THR A 72 -3.24 4.46 -8.83
C THR A 72 -2.50 3.65 -7.76
N PHE A 73 -1.36 3.03 -8.10
CA PHE A 73 -0.54 2.29 -7.15
C PHE A 73 0.24 3.21 -6.20
N THR A 74 0.80 4.33 -6.69
CA THR A 74 1.52 5.28 -5.82
C THR A 74 0.59 5.97 -4.82
N ASN A 75 -0.65 6.25 -5.21
CA ASN A 75 -1.66 6.84 -4.33
C ASN A 75 -2.02 5.90 -3.17
N ILE A 76 -2.14 4.59 -3.43
CA ILE A 76 -2.34 3.58 -2.38
C ILE A 76 -1.13 3.55 -1.42
N SER A 77 0.07 3.64 -1.97
CA SER A 77 1.33 3.72 -1.21
C SER A 77 1.33 4.94 -0.28
N GLU A 78 0.89 6.09 -0.77
CA GLU A 78 0.84 7.33 -0.01
C GLU A 78 -0.20 7.27 1.11
N ILE A 79 -1.39 6.70 0.84
CA ILE A 79 -2.42 6.45 1.86
C ILE A 79 -1.86 5.55 2.96
N MET A 80 -1.18 4.46 2.59
CA MET A 80 -0.55 3.56 3.55
C MET A 80 0.53 4.25 4.38
N ARG A 81 1.37 5.09 3.76
CA ARG A 81 2.37 5.90 4.47
C ARG A 81 1.72 6.87 5.46
N ARG A 82 0.63 7.52 5.08
CA ARG A 82 -0.12 8.45 5.94
C ARG A 82 -0.70 7.72 7.16
N ILE A 83 -1.28 6.53 6.95
CA ILE A 83 -1.79 5.67 8.03
C ILE A 83 -0.65 5.29 8.99
N GLY A 84 0.50 4.85 8.46
CA GLY A 84 1.67 4.53 9.29
C GLY A 84 2.23 5.73 10.06
N SER A 85 2.23 6.93 9.47
CA SER A 85 2.71 8.16 10.15
C SER A 85 1.77 8.70 11.24
N MET A 86 0.48 8.33 11.23
CA MET A 86 -0.46 8.71 12.29
C MET A 86 -0.23 7.95 13.59
N GLU A 87 0.43 6.78 13.55
CA GLU A 87 0.80 6.02 14.74
C GLU A 87 2.06 6.55 15.43
N GLU A 88 3.03 7.06 14.67
CA GLU A 88 4.27 7.65 15.22
C GLU A 88 4.05 9.01 15.90
N GLY A 89 2.98 9.75 15.56
CA GLY A 89 2.65 11.05 16.15
C GLY A 89 1.85 10.99 17.47
N ARG A 90 1.58 9.80 18.02
CA ARG A 90 0.88 9.60 19.30
C ARG A 90 1.77 9.03 20.42
N GLY A 91 3.08 8.95 20.19
CA GLY A 91 4.08 8.60 21.19
C GLY A 91 4.48 9.78 22.07
#